data_AF-A0A4R0PDA3-F1
#
_entry.id   AF-A0A4R0PDA3-F1
#
_cell.length_a   1.000
_cell.length_b   1.000
_cell.length_c   1.000
_cell.angle_alpha   90.00
_cell.angle_beta   90.00
_cell.angle_gamma   90.00
#
_symmetry.space_group_name_H-M   'P 1'
#
loop_
_entity.id
_entity.type
_entity.pdbx_description
1 polymer ?
#
loop_
_entity_poly.entity_id
_entity_poly.type
_entity_poly.pdbx_seq_one_letter_code
_entity_poly.pdbx_strand_id
1 'polypeptide(L)'
;MNWTVYLSGEIHTDWRDQIESGVRKAGLTVTLTGPVTHHEASDDCGVAILGAEADKFWHDHKGAQINAIRTRSLLAEADIVVVRFGEKYKQWNAAFDAGYASALGKPLIVMHQDEHAHALKEVDAAALAVTKTPDQVVEILRYVTNGKLAGYTD
;
A
#
# COMPACT_ATOMS: atom_id res chain seq x y z
N MET A 1 -21.31 4.96 1.59
CA MET A 1 -20.59 4.17 0.58
C MET A 1 -19.40 3.55 1.28
N ASN A 2 -19.15 2.26 1.14
CA ASN A 2 -17.98 1.62 1.76
C ASN A 2 -16.82 1.66 0.76
N TRP A 3 -15.76 2.39 1.09
CA TRP A 3 -14.58 2.51 0.22
C TRP A 3 -13.55 1.44 0.57
N THR A 4 -12.90 0.86 -0.43
CA THR A 4 -11.79 -0.08 -0.25
C THR A 4 -10.46 0.63 -0.48
N VAL A 5 -9.57 0.60 0.51
CA VAL A 5 -8.24 1.20 0.43
C VAL A 5 -7.18 0.11 0.52
N TYR A 6 -6.28 0.05 -0.47
CA TYR A 6 -5.16 -0.89 -0.46
C TYR A 6 -3.87 -0.22 0.05
N LEU A 7 -3.27 -0.81 1.09
CA LEU A 7 -2.08 -0.30 1.78
C LEU A 7 -0.81 -1.07 1.35
N SER A 8 -0.18 -0.63 0.27
CA SER A 8 1.11 -1.15 -0.21
C SER A 8 2.30 -0.47 0.47
N GLY A 9 3.46 -1.12 0.47
CA GLY A 9 4.70 -0.54 0.98
C GLY A 9 5.40 -1.39 2.04
N GLU A 10 6.41 -0.78 2.67
CA GLU A 10 7.22 -1.39 3.73
C GLU A 10 6.40 -2.06 4.84
N ILE A 11 6.99 -3.10 5.45
CA ILE A 11 6.39 -3.92 6.51
C ILE A 11 7.20 -3.88 7.82
N HIS A 12 8.09 -2.90 7.96
CA HIS A 12 9.05 -2.79 9.07
C HIS A 12 8.64 -1.77 10.13
N THR A 13 7.54 -1.05 9.92
CA THR A 13 6.92 -0.16 10.92
C THR A 13 5.42 -0.42 11.07
N ASP A 14 4.82 0.20 12.07
CA ASP A 14 3.41 0.06 12.49
C ASP A 14 2.44 0.98 11.73
N TRP A 15 2.87 1.58 10.61
CA TRP A 15 2.09 2.61 9.91
C TRP A 15 0.70 2.16 9.45
N ARG A 16 0.53 0.89 9.08
CA ARG A 16 -0.79 0.33 8.70
C ARG A 16 -1.72 0.30 9.90
N ASP A 17 -1.22 -0.12 11.05
CA ASP A 17 -1.97 -0.16 12.31
C ASP A 17 -2.34 1.25 12.76
N GLN A 18 -1.47 2.24 12.53
CA GLN A 18 -1.79 3.64 12.78
C GLN A 18 -2.93 4.15 11.88
N ILE A 19 -2.92 3.82 10.58
CA ILE A 19 -4.04 4.16 9.68
C ILE A 19 -5.32 3.45 10.12
N GLU A 20 -5.27 2.16 10.43
CA GLU A 20 -6.43 1.39 10.90
C GLU A 20 -7.04 2.00 12.16
N SER A 21 -6.19 2.29 13.15
CA SER A 21 -6.60 2.95 14.40
C SER A 21 -7.21 4.33 14.12
N GLY A 22 -6.60 5.12 13.24
CA GLY A 22 -7.08 6.45 12.85
C GLY A 22 -8.43 6.40 12.14
N VAL A 23 -8.60 5.52 11.16
CA VAL A 23 -9.87 5.26 10.45
C VAL A 23 -10.96 4.86 11.44
N ARG A 24 -10.66 3.94 12.37
CA ARG A 24 -11.61 3.50 13.40
C ARG A 24 -12.00 4.63 14.34
N LYS A 25 -11.01 5.39 14.85
CA LYS A 25 -11.23 6.53 15.74
C LYS A 25 -12.06 7.62 15.07
N ALA A 26 -11.86 7.81 13.77
CA ALA A 26 -12.59 8.78 12.96
C ALA A 26 -14.00 8.31 12.55
N GLY A 27 -14.36 7.03 12.81
CA GLY A 27 -15.64 6.46 12.42
C GLY A 27 -15.85 6.37 10.91
N LEU A 28 -14.76 6.23 10.13
CA LEU A 28 -14.85 6.17 8.67
C LEU A 28 -15.31 4.78 8.21
N THR A 29 -16.22 4.75 7.24
CA THR A 29 -16.70 3.50 6.62
C THR A 29 -15.76 3.11 5.47
N VAL A 30 -14.60 2.57 5.84
CA VAL A 30 -13.52 2.18 4.91
C VAL A 30 -13.08 0.76 5.23
N THR A 31 -12.89 -0.05 4.19
CA THR A 31 -12.27 -1.38 4.26
C THR A 31 -10.79 -1.26 3.90
N LEU A 32 -9.91 -1.62 4.83
CA LEU A 32 -8.47 -1.63 4.60
C LEU A 32 -8.02 -3.02 4.12
N THR A 33 -7.23 -3.05 3.07
CA THR A 33 -6.64 -4.27 2.50
C THR A 33 -5.14 -4.08 2.29
N GLY A 34 -4.41 -5.17 2.09
CA GLY A 34 -2.96 -5.11 1.94
C GLY A 34 -2.30 -6.44 1.55
N PRO A 35 -0.98 -6.41 1.29
CA PRO A 35 -0.20 -7.61 1.03
C PRO A 35 -0.11 -8.50 2.28
N VAL A 36 0.41 -9.71 2.11
CA VAL A 36 0.80 -10.55 3.24
C VAL A 36 2.02 -9.91 3.91
N THR A 37 1.90 -9.56 5.20
CA THR A 37 2.97 -8.90 5.97
C THR A 37 3.85 -9.87 6.74
N HIS A 38 3.44 -11.14 6.85
CA HIS A 38 4.26 -12.18 7.45
C HIS A 38 5.35 -12.61 6.47
N HIS A 39 6.59 -12.16 6.73
CA HIS A 39 7.72 -12.29 5.81
C HIS A 39 7.96 -13.72 5.29
N GLU A 40 8.13 -14.69 6.19
CA GLU A 40 8.41 -16.09 5.82
C GLU A 40 7.29 -16.71 4.97
N ALA A 41 6.03 -16.54 5.39
CA ALA A 41 4.87 -16.99 4.63
C ALA A 41 4.80 -16.33 3.24
N SER A 42 5.15 -15.06 3.10
CA SER A 42 5.20 -14.36 1.82
C SER A 42 6.28 -14.92 0.91
N ASP A 43 7.49 -15.15 1.44
CA ASP A 43 8.63 -15.64 0.66
C ASP A 43 8.43 -17.10 0.22
N ASP A 44 7.94 -17.95 1.11
CA ASP A 44 7.92 -19.39 0.91
C ASP A 44 6.58 -19.92 0.36
N CYS A 45 5.56 -19.06 0.19
CA CYS A 45 4.23 -19.49 -0.28
C CYS A 45 4.30 -20.29 -1.60
N GLY A 46 5.19 -19.89 -2.51
CA GLY A 46 5.37 -20.55 -3.79
C GLY A 46 5.84 -22.00 -3.64
N VAL A 47 6.88 -22.24 -2.84
CA VAL A 47 7.45 -23.58 -2.66
C VAL A 47 6.62 -24.45 -1.72
N ALA A 48 5.94 -23.84 -0.73
CA ALA A 48 5.03 -24.55 0.16
C ALA A 48 3.80 -25.09 -0.59
N ILE A 49 3.30 -24.37 -1.61
CA ILE A 49 2.08 -24.73 -2.34
C ILE A 49 2.39 -25.53 -3.62
N LEU A 50 3.38 -25.11 -4.41
CA LEU A 50 3.67 -25.68 -5.73
C LEU A 50 4.81 -26.71 -5.72
N GLY A 51 5.42 -26.94 -4.56
CA GLY A 51 6.53 -27.86 -4.39
C GLY A 51 7.89 -27.18 -4.34
N ALA A 52 8.82 -27.87 -3.66
CA ALA A 52 10.17 -27.39 -3.37
C ALA A 52 10.90 -26.91 -4.64
N GLU A 53 11.75 -25.90 -4.46
CA GLU A 53 12.57 -25.34 -5.53
C GLU A 53 13.99 -25.15 -5.03
N ALA A 54 14.95 -25.76 -5.71
CA ALA A 54 16.36 -25.70 -5.32
C ALA A 54 17.05 -24.47 -5.90
N ASP A 55 16.57 -23.98 -7.06
CA ASP A 55 17.10 -22.77 -7.67
C ASP A 55 16.52 -21.53 -6.97
N LYS A 56 17.39 -20.70 -6.39
CA LYS A 56 16.96 -19.53 -5.60
C LYS A 56 16.14 -18.52 -6.42
N PHE A 57 16.44 -18.35 -7.70
CA PHE A 57 15.65 -17.44 -8.54
C PHE A 57 14.25 -17.99 -8.72
N TRP A 58 14.10 -19.27 -9.04
CA TRP A 58 12.77 -19.88 -9.23
C TRP A 58 12.00 -20.01 -7.92
N HIS A 59 12.68 -20.18 -6.79
CA HIS A 59 12.08 -20.14 -5.46
C HIS A 59 11.36 -18.80 -5.25
N ASP A 60 12.09 -17.70 -5.41
CA ASP A 60 11.55 -16.36 -5.20
C ASP A 60 10.54 -15.98 -6.27
N HIS A 61 10.75 -16.43 -7.51
CA HIS A 61 9.80 -16.22 -8.59
C HIS A 61 8.45 -16.88 -8.29
N LYS A 62 8.45 -18.13 -7.78
CA LYS A 62 7.21 -18.82 -7.37
C LYS A 62 6.48 -18.03 -6.29
N GLY A 63 7.18 -17.61 -5.23
CA GLY A 63 6.59 -16.78 -4.17
C GLY A 63 6.03 -15.46 -4.70
N ALA A 64 6.79 -14.77 -5.54
CA ALA A 64 6.36 -13.51 -6.16
C ALA A 64 5.11 -13.67 -7.05
N GLN A 65 5.01 -14.72 -7.86
CA GLN A 65 3.83 -14.94 -8.72
C GLN A 65 2.56 -15.23 -7.90
N ILE A 66 2.65 -16.01 -6.83
CA ILE A 66 1.49 -16.29 -5.97
C ILE A 66 1.04 -15.02 -5.24
N ASN A 67 1.97 -14.24 -4.68
CA ASN A 67 1.65 -12.94 -4.11
C ASN A 67 1.04 -11.98 -5.13
N ALA A 68 1.52 -11.99 -6.38
CA ALA A 68 0.99 -11.14 -7.44
C ALA A 68 -0.48 -11.42 -7.76
N ILE A 69 -0.96 -12.67 -7.65
CA ILE A 69 -2.40 -12.98 -7.82
C ILE A 69 -3.21 -12.18 -6.80
N ARG A 70 -2.80 -12.20 -5.53
CA ARG A 70 -3.47 -11.46 -4.45
C ARG A 70 -3.35 -9.96 -4.66
N THR A 71 -2.13 -9.45 -4.80
CA THR A 71 -1.84 -8.02 -4.88
C THR A 71 -2.53 -7.37 -6.07
N ARG A 72 -2.49 -7.98 -7.26
CA ARG A 72 -3.15 -7.41 -8.45
C ARG A 72 -4.67 -7.42 -8.34
N SER A 73 -5.24 -8.46 -7.75
CA SER A 73 -6.68 -8.52 -7.49
C SER A 73 -7.11 -7.40 -6.54
N LEU A 74 -6.41 -7.25 -5.41
CA LEU A 74 -6.74 -6.22 -4.42
C LEU A 74 -6.49 -4.79 -4.95
N LEU A 75 -5.43 -4.57 -5.73
CA LEU A 75 -5.20 -3.29 -6.41
C LEU A 75 -6.33 -2.97 -7.40
N ALA A 76 -6.81 -3.95 -8.16
CA ALA A 76 -7.90 -3.76 -9.11
C ALA A 76 -9.24 -3.46 -8.43
N GLU A 77 -9.49 -4.03 -7.25
CA GLU A 77 -10.71 -3.82 -6.46
C GLU A 77 -10.68 -2.53 -5.61
N ALA A 78 -9.51 -1.98 -5.33
CA ALA A 78 -9.36 -0.80 -4.50
C ALA A 78 -9.98 0.45 -5.15
N ASP A 79 -10.63 1.29 -4.32
CA ASP A 79 -11.08 2.63 -4.70
C ASP A 79 -9.94 3.65 -4.56
N ILE A 80 -9.03 3.44 -3.59
CA ILE A 80 -7.83 4.26 -3.36
C ILE A 80 -6.65 3.34 -3.04
N VAL A 81 -5.47 3.68 -3.53
CA VAL A 81 -4.22 2.99 -3.20
C VAL A 81 -3.30 3.93 -2.42
N VAL A 82 -2.79 3.46 -1.29
CA VAL A 82 -1.76 4.13 -0.49
C VAL A 82 -0.47 3.32 -0.60
N VAL A 83 0.62 3.95 -1.01
CA VAL A 83 1.94 3.30 -1.10
C VAL A 83 2.91 4.01 -0.16
N ARG A 84 3.44 3.27 0.83
CA ARG A 84 4.47 3.80 1.74
C ARG A 84 5.87 3.37 1.31
N PHE A 85 6.77 4.34 1.23
CA PHE A 85 8.21 4.12 1.09
C PHE A 85 8.92 4.43 2.41
N GLY A 86 9.52 3.40 3.02
CA GLY A 86 10.34 3.53 4.23
C GLY A 86 11.85 3.55 3.97
N GLU A 87 12.65 3.68 5.03
CA GLU A 87 14.11 3.81 4.94
C GLU A 87 14.84 2.48 4.70
N LYS A 88 14.23 1.36 5.14
CA LYS A 88 14.87 0.04 5.10
C LYS A 88 14.59 -0.67 3.79
N TYR A 89 15.65 -1.27 3.25
CA TYR A 89 15.66 -2.05 2.02
C TYR A 89 15.19 -1.28 0.77
N LYS A 90 15.47 -1.86 -0.38
CA LYS A 90 14.99 -1.34 -1.65
C LYS A 90 13.56 -1.85 -1.88
N GLN A 91 12.58 -0.95 -1.82
CA GLN A 91 11.16 -1.29 -1.92
C GLN A 91 10.67 -1.30 -3.37
N TRP A 92 11.30 -2.14 -4.20
CA TRP A 92 10.95 -2.27 -5.62
C TRP A 92 9.55 -2.80 -5.84
N ASN A 93 9.05 -3.65 -4.95
CA ASN A 93 7.67 -4.10 -4.94
C ASN A 93 6.69 -2.94 -4.74
N ALA A 94 6.98 -2.00 -3.83
CA ALA A 94 6.14 -0.83 -3.59
C ALA A 94 6.12 0.10 -4.80
N ALA A 95 7.27 0.33 -5.45
CA ALA A 95 7.36 1.11 -6.69
C ALA A 95 6.59 0.43 -7.83
N PHE A 96 6.66 -0.90 -7.93
CA PHE A 96 5.91 -1.67 -8.91
C PHE A 96 4.40 -1.57 -8.67
N ASP A 97 3.94 -1.70 -7.43
CA ASP A 97 2.55 -1.53 -7.04
C ASP A 97 2.04 -0.12 -7.36
N ALA A 98 2.83 0.92 -7.09
CA ALA A 98 2.48 2.31 -7.44
C ALA A 98 2.30 2.49 -8.95
N GLY A 99 3.23 1.95 -9.74
CA GLY A 99 3.14 1.96 -11.21
C GLY A 99 1.92 1.19 -11.72
N TYR A 100 1.62 0.03 -11.14
CA TYR A 100 0.45 -0.78 -11.52
C TYR A 100 -0.87 -0.10 -11.15
N ALA A 101 -0.95 0.50 -9.96
CA ALA A 101 -2.10 1.30 -9.53
C ALA A 101 -2.34 2.48 -10.48
N SER A 102 -1.27 3.20 -10.86
CA SER A 102 -1.32 4.30 -11.82
C SER A 102 -1.81 3.82 -13.20
N ALA A 103 -1.31 2.69 -13.69
CA ALA A 103 -1.74 2.10 -14.96
C ALA A 103 -3.22 1.68 -14.96
N LEU A 104 -3.75 1.27 -13.80
CA LEU A 104 -5.17 0.96 -13.61
C LEU A 104 -6.04 2.21 -13.41
N GLY A 105 -5.46 3.41 -13.39
CA GLY A 105 -6.17 4.66 -13.14
C GLY A 105 -6.67 4.82 -11.70
N LYS A 106 -6.03 4.14 -10.74
CA LYS A 106 -6.42 4.23 -9.32
C LYS A 106 -5.95 5.55 -8.71
N PRO A 107 -6.80 6.24 -7.91
CA PRO A 107 -6.37 7.32 -7.04
C PRO A 107 -5.21 6.86 -6.15
N LEU A 108 -4.06 7.52 -6.27
CA LEU A 108 -2.82 7.13 -5.63
C LEU A 108 -2.41 8.17 -4.59
N ILE A 109 -2.13 7.71 -3.37
CA ILE A 109 -1.50 8.48 -2.30
C ILE A 109 -0.14 7.85 -2.02
N VAL A 110 0.92 8.65 -2.03
CA VAL A 110 2.27 8.19 -1.69
C VAL A 110 2.65 8.74 -0.33
N MET A 111 3.23 7.90 0.53
CA MET A 111 3.73 8.31 1.83
C MET A 111 5.23 8.04 1.95
N HIS A 112 6.05 9.08 2.15
CA HIS A 112 7.50 8.95 2.32
C HIS A 112 8.09 10.14 3.09
N GLN A 113 9.34 10.00 3.58
CA GLN A 113 10.11 11.11 4.17
C GLN A 113 10.95 11.85 3.10
N ASP A 114 11.46 13.03 3.42
CA ASP A 114 12.12 13.93 2.47
C ASP A 114 13.33 13.29 1.75
N GLU A 115 13.99 12.34 2.40
CA GLU A 115 15.14 11.59 1.90
C GLU A 115 14.82 10.78 0.63
N HIS A 116 13.56 10.43 0.41
CA HIS A 116 13.13 9.66 -0.77
C HIS A 116 12.63 10.53 -1.93
N ALA A 117 12.40 11.83 -1.74
CA ALA A 117 11.71 12.69 -2.71
C ALA A 117 12.38 12.70 -4.09
N HIS A 118 13.71 12.76 -4.16
CA HIS A 118 14.40 12.76 -5.45
C HIS A 118 14.25 11.42 -6.20
N ALA A 119 14.29 10.30 -5.46
CA ALA A 119 14.18 8.97 -6.04
C ALA A 119 12.75 8.63 -6.44
N LEU A 120 11.76 9.26 -5.82
CA LEU A 120 10.33 9.03 -6.04
C LEU A 120 9.67 10.06 -6.95
N LYS A 121 10.39 11.05 -7.48
CA LYS A 121 9.80 12.18 -8.24
C LYS A 121 8.83 11.76 -9.38
N GLU A 122 9.07 10.66 -10.09
CA GLU A 122 8.14 10.13 -11.10
C GLU A 122 6.92 9.43 -10.49
N VAL A 123 7.10 8.76 -9.35
CA VAL A 123 6.00 8.14 -8.59
C VAL A 123 5.12 9.21 -7.96
N ASP A 124 5.74 10.25 -7.38
CA ASP A 124 5.07 11.41 -6.80
C ASP A 124 4.28 12.18 -7.86
N ALA A 125 4.83 12.32 -9.07
CA ALA A 125 4.13 12.97 -10.19
C ALA A 125 2.88 12.19 -10.64
N ALA A 126 2.79 10.89 -10.39
CA ALA A 126 1.61 10.07 -10.65
C ALA A 126 0.60 10.08 -9.48
N ALA A 127 1.01 10.54 -8.29
CA ALA A 127 0.18 10.57 -7.10
C ALA A 127 -0.75 11.80 -7.07
N LEU A 128 -1.94 11.64 -6.49
CA LEU A 128 -2.85 12.76 -6.21
C LEU A 128 -2.52 13.47 -4.90
N ALA A 129 -1.77 12.80 -4.01
CA ALA A 129 -1.25 13.37 -2.78
C ALA A 129 0.06 12.68 -2.37
N VAL A 130 0.98 13.47 -1.82
CA VAL A 130 2.19 13.00 -1.16
C VAL A 130 2.11 13.38 0.31
N THR A 131 2.25 12.41 1.21
CA THR A 131 2.15 12.59 2.66
C THR A 131 3.42 12.13 3.37
N LYS A 132 3.59 12.58 4.62
CA LYS A 132 4.70 12.20 5.51
C LYS A 132 4.23 11.33 6.69
N THR A 133 2.96 11.40 7.07
CA THR A 133 2.43 10.70 8.25
C THR A 133 1.15 9.91 7.96
N PRO A 134 0.90 8.82 8.71
CA PRO A 134 -0.38 8.11 8.68
C PRO A 134 -1.60 9.01 8.91
N ASP A 135 -1.49 9.98 9.84
CA ASP A 135 -2.58 10.90 10.15
C ASP A 135 -3.01 11.75 8.95
N GLN A 136 -2.07 12.18 8.10
CA GLN A 136 -2.40 12.89 6.86
C GLN A 136 -3.20 12.00 5.90
N VAL A 137 -2.88 10.71 5.84
CA VAL A 137 -3.67 9.75 5.04
C VAL A 137 -5.08 9.62 5.61
N VAL A 138 -5.23 9.50 6.93
CA VAL A 138 -6.54 9.41 7.59
C VAL A 138 -7.39 10.66 7.34
N GLU A 139 -6.80 11.85 7.39
CA GLU A 139 -7.51 13.10 7.12
C GLU A 139 -7.90 13.26 5.64
N ILE A 140 -7.05 12.80 4.70
CA ILE A 140 -7.43 12.70 3.29
C ILE A 140 -8.64 11.76 3.15
N LEU A 141 -8.58 10.56 3.74
CA LEU A 141 -9.67 9.59 3.69
C LEU A 141 -10.96 10.17 4.28
N ARG A 142 -10.89 10.86 5.42
CA ARG A 142 -12.04 11.55 6.02
C ARG A 142 -12.67 12.54 5.04
N TYR A 143 -11.85 13.36 4.41
CA TYR A 143 -12.34 14.38 3.47
C TYR A 143 -12.98 13.76 2.24
N VAL A 144 -12.31 12.82 1.57
CA VAL A 144 -12.81 12.27 0.29
C VAL A 144 -14.01 11.35 0.47
N THR A 145 -14.14 10.68 1.62
CA THR A 145 -15.28 9.76 1.87
C THR A 145 -16.51 10.47 2.41
N ASN A 146 -16.33 11.52 3.22
CA ASN A 146 -17.43 12.15 3.96
C ASN A 146 -17.59 13.65 3.69
N GLY A 147 -16.69 14.28 2.93
CA GLY A 147 -16.67 15.74 2.73
C GLY A 147 -16.35 16.54 3.99
N LYS A 148 -15.80 15.90 5.04
CA LYS A 148 -15.52 16.54 6.33
C LYS A 148 -14.06 16.98 6.45
N LEU A 149 -13.86 18.25 6.78
CA LEU A 149 -12.55 18.85 7.04
C LEU A 149 -12.52 19.44 8.46
N ALA A 150 -11.53 19.01 9.23
CA ALA A 150 -11.36 19.42 10.62
C ALA A 150 -11.27 20.95 10.75
N GLY A 151 -12.13 21.55 11.59
CA GLY A 151 -12.18 22.99 11.81
C GLY A 151 -12.91 23.82 10.73
N TYR A 152 -13.49 23.18 9.70
CA TYR A 152 -14.27 23.86 8.65
C TYR A 152 -15.69 23.31 8.53
N THR A 153 -15.84 21.98 8.47
CA THR A 153 -17.12 21.33 8.15
C THR A 153 -17.46 20.16 9.08
N ASP A 154 -16.90 20.16 10.30
CA ASP A 154 -17.13 19.09 11.29
C ASP A 154 -18.57 19.03 11.79
#